data_AF-A0A1V5FTR6-F1
#
_entry.id   AF-A0A1V5FTR6-F1
#
_cell.length_a   1.000
_cell.length_b   1.000
_cell.length_c   1.000
_cell.angle_alpha   90.00
_cell.angle_beta   90.00
_cell.angle_gamma   90.00
#
_symmetry.space_group_name_H-M   'P 1'
#
loop_
_entity.id
_entity.type
_entity.pdbx_description
1 polymer ?
#
loop_
_entity_poly.entity_id
_entity_poly.type
_entity_poly.pdbx_seq_one_letter_code
_entity_poly.pdbx_strand_id
1 'polypeptide(L)'
;MDTIPFHFDSHGGLGEVKGLARMDEYGLELQFSTRDALFGVIKSDLRSLRVPFDALLSVRYSAGFLWLMPSIQLRVRDLQVLAGLPESEEGRVTLRIKFGDRHDGRAFARDLDTLRSHYRVQMLDRTLDRMIHHAPDRERPLPPESLRVKKPATNPGTDAERY
;
A
#
# COMPACT_ATOMS: atom_id res chain seq x y z
N MET A 1 -12.80 -14.48 -9.70
CA MET A 1 -11.53 -13.78 -10.00
C MET A 1 -11.86 -12.90 -11.16
N ASP A 2 -12.06 -11.62 -10.86
CA ASP A 2 -12.88 -10.76 -11.71
C ASP A 2 -11.97 -9.77 -12.41
N THR A 3 -12.34 -9.39 -13.63
CA THR A 3 -11.56 -8.50 -14.48
C THR A 3 -12.49 -7.50 -15.12
N ILE A 4 -12.06 -6.24 -15.17
CA ILE A 4 -12.85 -5.12 -15.71
C ILE A 4 -11.96 -4.26 -16.60
N PRO A 5 -12.38 -3.93 -17.84
CA PRO A 5 -11.67 -2.96 -18.65
C PRO A 5 -11.78 -1.54 -18.09
N PHE A 6 -10.68 -0.81 -18.12
CA PHE A 6 -10.66 0.60 -17.76
C PHE A 6 -9.96 1.46 -18.81
N HIS A 7 -10.23 2.76 -18.74
CA HIS A 7 -9.53 3.78 -19.51
C HIS A 7 -9.50 5.11 -18.77
N PHE A 8 -8.59 5.99 -19.16
CA PHE A 8 -8.58 7.41 -18.79
C PHE A 8 -7.63 8.18 -19.71
N ASP A 9 -7.83 9.49 -19.80
CA ASP A 9 -6.96 10.37 -20.58
C ASP A 9 -5.65 10.58 -19.84
N SER A 10 -4.56 10.78 -20.55
CA SER A 10 -3.24 11.12 -20.01
C SER A 10 -2.66 12.33 -20.74
N HIS A 11 -1.66 12.98 -20.14
CA HIS A 11 -0.95 14.11 -20.73
C HIS A 11 -1.90 15.25 -21.13
N GLY A 12 -2.89 15.56 -20.28
CA GLY A 12 -3.87 16.62 -20.55
C GLY A 12 -4.81 16.34 -21.73
N GLY A 13 -5.05 15.07 -22.08
CA GLY A 13 -5.93 14.67 -23.19
C GLY A 13 -5.21 14.28 -24.48
N LEU A 14 -3.87 14.39 -24.51
CA LEU A 14 -3.08 14.04 -25.69
C LEU A 14 -2.71 12.55 -25.76
N GLY A 15 -2.94 11.79 -24.70
CA GLY A 15 -2.79 10.35 -24.71
C GLY A 15 -3.98 9.66 -24.05
N GLU A 16 -4.15 8.39 -24.32
CA GLU A 16 -5.19 7.56 -23.72
C GLU A 16 -4.54 6.32 -23.10
N VAL A 17 -4.85 6.08 -21.82
CA VAL A 17 -4.50 4.84 -21.14
C VAL A 17 -5.68 3.89 -21.28
N LYS A 18 -5.41 2.67 -21.76
CA LYS A 18 -6.37 1.57 -21.82
C LYS A 18 -5.79 0.35 -21.14
N GLY A 19 -6.60 -0.35 -20.36
CA GLY A 19 -6.13 -1.48 -19.58
C GLY A 19 -7.22 -2.39 -19.03
N LEU A 20 -6.76 -3.38 -18.29
CA LEU A 20 -7.57 -4.34 -17.54
C LEU A 20 -7.19 -4.25 -16.07
N ALA A 21 -8.20 -4.09 -15.22
CA ALA A 21 -8.09 -4.20 -13.78
C ALA A 21 -8.48 -5.63 -13.40
N ARG A 22 -7.54 -6.38 -12.83
CA ARG A 22 -7.72 -7.78 -12.43
C ARG A 22 -7.54 -7.90 -10.93
N MET A 23 -8.48 -8.54 -10.25
CA MET A 23 -8.37 -8.81 -8.82
C MET A 23 -7.98 -10.26 -8.59
N ASP A 24 -6.99 -10.49 -7.73
CA ASP A 24 -6.62 -11.82 -7.24
C ASP A 24 -6.32 -11.80 -5.73
N GLU A 25 -5.80 -12.91 -5.21
CA GLU A 25 -5.51 -13.13 -3.80
C GLU A 25 -4.45 -12.18 -3.20
N TYR A 26 -3.62 -11.55 -4.04
CA TYR A 26 -2.55 -10.63 -3.60
C TYR A 26 -2.94 -9.16 -3.68
N GLY A 27 -4.06 -8.84 -4.34
CA GLY A 27 -4.55 -7.48 -4.48
C GLY A 27 -5.10 -7.17 -5.86
N LEU A 28 -5.00 -5.91 -6.25
CA LEU A 28 -5.38 -5.42 -7.57
C LEU A 28 -4.17 -5.39 -8.50
N GLU A 29 -4.33 -5.88 -9.72
CA GLU A 29 -3.37 -5.71 -10.81
C GLU A 29 -3.98 -4.82 -11.89
N LEU A 30 -3.22 -3.83 -12.34
CA LEU A 30 -3.57 -2.95 -13.44
C LEU A 30 -2.61 -3.24 -14.60
N GLN A 31 -3.12 -3.85 -15.66
CA GLN A 31 -2.38 -4.06 -16.90
C GLN A 31 -2.81 -3.01 -17.91
N PHE A 32 -1.89 -2.21 -18.44
CA PHE A 32 -2.23 -1.08 -19.29
C PHE A 32 -1.17 -0.75 -20.33
N SER A 33 -1.60 -0.05 -21.38
CA SER A 33 -0.72 0.58 -22.37
C SER A 33 -1.19 2.00 -22.62
N THR A 34 -0.26 2.88 -22.99
CA THR A 34 -0.57 4.26 -23.36
C THR A 34 -0.53 4.40 -24.87
N ARG A 35 -1.57 4.99 -25.45
CA ARG A 35 -1.64 5.34 -26.88
C ARG A 35 -1.61 6.84 -27.04
N ASP A 36 -0.98 7.31 -28.10
CA ASP A 36 -0.97 8.74 -28.45
C ASP A 36 -2.28 9.07 -29.20
N ALA A 37 -3.00 10.10 -28.74
CA ALA A 37 -4.32 10.45 -29.29
C ALA A 37 -4.22 11.11 -30.68
N LEU A 38 -3.09 11.75 -31.00
CA LEU A 38 -2.89 12.45 -32.28
C LEU A 38 -2.70 11.51 -33.48
N PHE A 39 -2.10 10.32 -33.28
CA PHE A 39 -1.74 9.43 -34.39
C PHE A 39 -2.21 7.98 -34.20
N GLY A 40 -2.86 7.65 -33.08
CA GLY A 40 -3.33 6.28 -32.79
C GLY A 40 -2.22 5.25 -32.60
N VAL A 41 -0.96 5.69 -32.60
CA VAL A 41 0.23 4.84 -32.43
C VAL A 41 0.35 4.45 -30.96
N ILE A 42 0.63 3.17 -30.70
CA ILE A 42 0.94 2.68 -29.36
C ILE A 42 2.26 3.32 -28.93
N LYS A 43 2.19 4.14 -27.87
CA LYS A 43 3.33 4.93 -27.38
C LYS A 43 4.20 4.12 -26.42
N SER A 44 3.61 3.13 -25.75
CA SER A 44 4.29 2.33 -24.74
C SER A 44 4.00 0.85 -24.89
N ASP A 45 4.98 0.04 -24.48
CA ASP A 45 4.77 -1.38 -24.21
C ASP A 45 3.71 -1.60 -23.12
N LEU A 46 3.21 -2.83 -23.05
CA LEU A 46 2.31 -3.28 -21.98
C LEU A 46 3.03 -3.19 -20.63
N ARG A 47 2.41 -2.48 -19.68
CA ARG A 47 2.88 -2.34 -18.30
C ARG A 47 1.91 -3.04 -17.36
N SER A 48 2.43 -3.57 -16.26
CA SER A 48 1.61 -4.06 -15.16
C SER A 48 2.02 -3.38 -13.85
N LEU A 49 1.03 -3.04 -13.04
CA LEU A 49 1.19 -2.42 -11.73
C LEU A 49 0.32 -3.14 -10.71
N ARG A 50 0.93 -3.58 -9.61
CA ARG A 50 0.24 -4.29 -8.53
C ARG A 50 0.00 -3.35 -7.35
N VAL A 51 -1.26 -3.22 -6.95
CA VAL A 51 -1.68 -2.53 -5.74
C VAL A 51 -2.08 -3.58 -4.69
N PRO A 52 -1.27 -3.82 -3.66
CA PRO A 52 -1.60 -4.79 -2.62
C PRO A 52 -2.73 -4.28 -1.72
N PHE A 53 -3.45 -5.20 -1.08
CA PHE A 53 -4.64 -4.88 -0.27
C PHE A 53 -4.34 -3.96 0.92
N ASP A 54 -3.16 -4.05 1.52
CA ASP A 54 -2.73 -3.24 2.65
C ASP A 54 -2.42 -1.78 2.27
N ALA A 55 -2.01 -1.57 1.02
CA ALA A 55 -1.79 -0.25 0.44
C ALA A 55 -3.10 0.43 0.00
N LEU A 56 -4.15 -0.33 -0.34
CA LEU A 56 -5.47 0.22 -0.67
C LEU A 56 -6.15 0.80 0.57
N LEU A 57 -6.45 2.11 0.54
CA LEU A 57 -7.20 2.80 1.59
C LEU A 57 -8.71 2.72 1.37
N SER A 58 -9.16 2.88 0.12
CA SER A 58 -10.57 2.81 -0.22
C SER A 58 -10.78 2.50 -1.70
N VAL A 59 -11.86 1.80 -2.00
CA VAL A 59 -12.36 1.57 -3.35
C VAL A 59 -13.78 2.10 -3.42
N ARG A 60 -14.06 2.99 -4.37
CA ARG A 60 -15.39 3.60 -4.52
C ARG A 60 -15.86 3.56 -5.96
N TYR A 61 -17.01 2.94 -6.18
CA TYR A 61 -17.72 3.05 -7.45
C TYR A 61 -18.53 4.35 -7.49
N SER A 62 -18.40 5.11 -8.57
CA SER A 62 -19.27 6.23 -8.91
C SER A 62 -19.96 5.94 -10.23
N ALA A 63 -21.26 6.21 -10.31
CA ALA A 63 -21.98 6.14 -11.58
C ALA A 63 -21.72 7.38 -12.48
N GLY A 64 -21.10 8.42 -11.91
CA GLY A 64 -20.81 9.67 -12.62
C GLY A 64 -22.04 10.52 -12.96
N PHE A 65 -21.82 11.52 -13.80
CA PHE A 65 -22.86 12.46 -14.22
C PHE A 65 -23.97 11.74 -15.00
N LEU A 66 -25.23 11.95 -14.61
CA LEU A 66 -26.41 11.30 -15.19
C LEU A 66 -26.31 9.75 -15.29
N TRP A 67 -25.48 9.12 -14.45
CA TRP A 67 -25.21 7.66 -14.49
C TRP A 67 -24.48 7.15 -15.75
N LEU A 68 -24.02 8.05 -16.62
CA LEU A 68 -23.45 7.72 -17.94
C LEU A 68 -21.93 7.56 -17.92
N MET A 69 -21.28 7.97 -16.83
CA MET A 69 -19.82 8.00 -16.71
C MET A 69 -19.36 7.16 -15.51
N PRO A 70 -19.55 5.83 -15.56
CA PRO A 70 -19.17 4.98 -14.45
C PRO A 70 -17.65 4.98 -14.27
N SER A 71 -17.21 5.00 -13.02
CA SER A 71 -15.80 4.97 -12.67
C SER A 71 -15.56 4.31 -11.31
N ILE A 72 -14.35 3.77 -11.14
CA ILE A 72 -13.86 3.28 -9.86
C ILE A 72 -12.74 4.20 -9.41
N GLN A 73 -12.92 4.83 -8.26
CA GLN A 73 -11.89 5.62 -7.62
C GLN A 73 -11.15 4.75 -6.60
N LEU A 74 -9.84 4.67 -6.76
CA LEU A 74 -8.92 4.02 -5.83
C LEU A 74 -8.18 5.09 -5.04
N ARG A 75 -7.99 4.84 -3.75
CA ARG A 75 -7.07 5.62 -2.92
C ARG A 75 -6.06 4.67 -2.30
N VAL A 76 -4.79 5.05 -2.34
CA VAL A 76 -3.69 4.28 -1.77
C VAL A 76 -3.03 5.05 -0.63
N ARG A 77 -2.33 4.33 0.24
CA ARG A 77 -1.56 4.91 1.35
C ARG A 77 -0.20 5.44 0.90
N ASP A 78 0.39 4.78 -0.09
CA ASP A 78 1.74 5.07 -0.58
C ASP A 78 1.70 5.41 -2.06
N LEU A 79 2.24 6.58 -2.41
CA LEU A 79 2.32 7.07 -3.79
C LEU A 79 3.20 6.17 -4.66
N GLN A 80 4.19 5.49 -4.09
CA GLN A 80 5.07 4.59 -4.84
C GLN A 80 4.30 3.42 -5.44
N VAL A 81 3.19 3.02 -4.84
CA VAL A 81 2.34 1.94 -5.35
C VAL A 81 1.66 2.31 -6.66
N LEU A 82 1.47 3.61 -6.92
CA LEU A 82 0.97 4.11 -8.21
C LEU A 82 2.09 4.63 -9.12
N ALA A 83 3.36 4.47 -8.73
CA ALA A 83 4.48 4.93 -9.54
C ALA A 83 4.46 4.26 -10.92
N GLY A 84 4.43 5.08 -11.96
CA GLY A 84 4.36 4.61 -13.35
C GLY A 84 2.94 4.54 -13.93
N LEU A 85 1.89 4.78 -13.13
CA LEU A 85 0.54 5.01 -13.63
C LEU A 85 0.37 6.51 -13.95
N PRO A 86 0.09 6.88 -15.22
CA PRO A 86 -0.16 8.27 -15.60
C PRO A 86 -1.37 8.84 -14.85
N GLU A 87 -1.41 10.16 -14.66
CA GLU A 87 -2.54 10.87 -14.01
C GLU A 87 -2.92 10.31 -12.63
N SER A 88 -1.95 9.81 -11.87
CA SER A 88 -2.14 9.54 -10.45
C SER A 88 -1.84 10.81 -9.64
N GLU A 89 -2.86 11.32 -8.94
CA GLU A 89 -2.76 12.56 -8.15
C GLU A 89 -3.00 12.24 -6.68
N GLU A 90 -2.10 12.69 -5.79
CA GLU A 90 -2.28 12.60 -4.33
C GLU A 90 -2.67 11.20 -3.81
N GLY A 91 -2.17 10.14 -4.44
CA GLY A 91 -2.45 8.75 -4.06
C GLY A 91 -3.85 8.31 -4.46
N ARG A 92 -4.43 8.96 -5.45
CA ARG A 92 -5.72 8.63 -6.04
C ARG A 92 -5.55 8.32 -7.52
N VAL A 93 -6.32 7.35 -7.99
CA VAL A 93 -6.54 7.15 -9.42
C VAL A 93 -8.01 6.87 -9.68
N THR A 94 -8.50 7.36 -10.81
CA THR A 94 -9.87 7.13 -11.27
C THR A 94 -9.84 6.28 -12.53
N LEU A 95 -10.33 5.05 -12.41
CA LEU A 95 -10.47 4.11 -13.52
C LEU A 95 -11.85 4.32 -14.16
N ARG A 96 -11.90 4.91 -15.36
CA ARG A 96 -13.19 5.07 -16.06
C ARG A 96 -13.59 3.76 -16.72
N ILE A 97 -14.88 3.46 -16.67
CA ILE A 97 -15.48 2.22 -17.15
C ILE A 97 -16.43 2.57 -18.29
N LYS A 98 -16.58 1.67 -19.25
CA LYS A 98 -17.61 1.85 -20.28
C LYS A 98 -19.00 1.68 -19.67
N PHE A 99 -19.97 2.43 -20.15
CA PHE A 99 -21.34 2.35 -19.65
C PHE A 99 -21.95 0.93 -19.74
N GLY A 100 -21.55 0.14 -20.74
CA GLY A 100 -21.94 -1.27 -20.89
C GLY A 100 -21.52 -2.14 -19.71
N ASP A 101 -20.33 -1.87 -19.14
CA ASP A 101 -19.70 -2.68 -18.09
C ASP A 101 -20.02 -2.17 -16.68
N ARG A 102 -21.00 -1.26 -16.54
CA ARG A 102 -21.29 -0.57 -15.26
C ARG A 102 -21.68 -1.51 -14.12
N HIS A 103 -22.37 -2.62 -14.43
CA HIS A 103 -22.79 -3.59 -13.41
C HIS A 103 -21.59 -4.39 -12.92
N ASP A 104 -20.75 -4.85 -13.85
CA ASP A 104 -19.53 -5.58 -13.55
C ASP A 104 -18.54 -4.68 -12.80
N GLY A 105 -18.38 -3.42 -13.23
CA GLY A 105 -17.57 -2.43 -12.53
C GLY A 105 -18.06 -2.16 -11.10
N ARG A 106 -19.37 -2.14 -10.88
CA ARG A 106 -19.94 -2.00 -9.54
C ARG A 106 -19.69 -3.23 -8.67
N ALA A 107 -19.90 -4.42 -9.22
CA ALA A 107 -19.64 -5.68 -8.51
C ALA A 107 -18.16 -5.78 -8.13
N PHE A 108 -17.28 -5.60 -9.11
CA PHE A 108 -15.83 -5.59 -8.91
C PHE A 108 -15.38 -4.62 -7.82
N ALA A 109 -15.88 -3.37 -7.84
CA ALA A 109 -15.52 -2.39 -6.81
C ALA A 109 -15.95 -2.81 -5.40
N ARG A 110 -17.13 -3.44 -5.27
CA ARG A 110 -17.63 -3.95 -3.99
C ARG A 110 -16.80 -5.12 -3.50
N ASP A 111 -16.47 -6.05 -4.38
CA ASP A 111 -15.71 -7.24 -4.01
C ASP A 111 -14.28 -6.86 -3.64
N LEU A 112 -13.67 -5.93 -4.38
CA LEU A 112 -12.35 -5.39 -4.06
C LEU A 112 -12.34 -4.64 -2.71
N ASP A 113 -13.37 -3.84 -2.42
CA ASP A 113 -13.48 -3.14 -1.13
C ASP A 113 -13.69 -4.11 0.04
N THR A 114 -14.46 -5.18 -0.19
CA THR A 114 -14.71 -6.25 0.77
C THR A 114 -13.42 -6.98 1.10
N LEU A 115 -12.69 -7.45 0.08
CA LEU A 115 -11.41 -8.14 0.26
C LEU A 115 -10.36 -7.26 0.94
N ARG A 116 -10.24 -5.99 0.54
CA ARG A 116 -9.38 -5.00 1.21
C ARG A 116 -9.72 -4.86 2.68
N SER A 117 -11.00 -4.78 3.02
CA SER A 117 -11.46 -4.65 4.40
C SER A 117 -11.18 -5.90 5.22
N HIS A 118 -11.43 -7.10 4.67
CA HIS A 118 -11.07 -8.36 5.30
C HIS A 118 -9.57 -8.46 5.58
N TYR A 119 -8.74 -8.12 4.59
CA TYR A 119 -7.29 -8.12 4.75
C TYR A 119 -6.84 -7.18 5.88
N ARG A 120 -7.47 -6.00 5.99
CA ARG A 120 -7.15 -5.03 7.04
C ARG A 120 -7.51 -5.53 8.43
N VAL A 121 -8.66 -6.17 8.60
CA VAL A 121 -9.05 -6.78 9.89
C VAL A 121 -8.05 -7.86 10.29
N GLN A 122 -7.73 -8.79 9.38
CA GLN A 122 -6.75 -9.86 9.66
C GLN A 122 -5.37 -9.32 10.01
N MET A 123 -4.93 -8.22 9.37
CA MET A 123 -3.67 -7.57 9.71
C MET A 123 -3.67 -6.99 11.12
N LEU A 124 -4.79 -6.39 11.54
CA LEU A 124 -4.96 -5.84 12.88
C LEU A 124 -4.93 -6.96 13.93
N ASP A 125 -5.64 -8.06 13.71
CA ASP A 125 -5.64 -9.22 14.61
C ASP A 125 -4.22 -9.78 14.80
N ARG A 126 -3.49 -10.01 13.69
CA ARG A 126 -2.08 -10.45 13.75
C ARG A 126 -1.15 -9.47 14.47
N THR A 127 -1.50 -8.19 14.48
CA THR A 127 -0.73 -7.16 15.17
C THR A 127 -1.04 -7.17 16.67
N LEU A 128 -2.30 -7.35 17.03
CA LEU A 128 -2.73 -7.52 18.42
C LEU A 128 -2.13 -8.77 19.04
N ASP A 129 -2.18 -9.91 18.35
CA ASP A 129 -1.58 -11.17 18.83
C ASP A 129 -0.09 -11.00 19.12
N ARG A 130 0.64 -10.31 18.22
CA ARG A 130 2.06 -10.00 18.43
C ARG A 130 2.27 -9.11 19.65
N MET A 131 1.42 -8.12 19.89
CA MET A 131 1.53 -7.24 21.06
C MET A 131 1.25 -7.99 22.37
N ILE A 132 0.23 -8.86 22.39
CA ILE A 132 -0.14 -9.65 23.57
C ILE A 132 0.97 -10.67 23.90
N HIS A 133 1.53 -11.33 22.89
CA HIS A 133 2.58 -12.33 23.07
C HIS A 133 4.01 -11.77 23.15
N HIS A 134 4.21 -10.44 23.07
CA HIS A 134 5.50 -9.76 23.29
C HIS A 134 5.46 -8.74 24.45
N ALA A 135 4.57 -8.88 25.43
CA ALA A 135 4.77 -8.21 26.71
C ALA A 135 6.15 -8.67 27.25
N PRO A 136 7.16 -7.78 27.36
CA PRO A 136 8.47 -8.19 27.79
C PRO A 136 8.37 -8.71 29.22
N ASP A 137 9.12 -9.77 29.52
CA ASP A 137 9.51 -10.19 30.87
C ASP A 137 9.82 -8.95 31.73
N ARG A 138 8.82 -8.37 32.40
CA ARG A 138 9.02 -7.23 33.31
C ARG A 138 9.46 -7.68 34.70
N GLU A 139 9.71 -8.97 34.89
CA GLU A 139 10.28 -9.54 36.11
C GLU A 139 11.35 -10.58 35.76
N ARG A 140 12.51 -10.13 35.27
CA ARG A 140 13.75 -10.81 35.67
C ARG A 140 14.20 -10.14 36.97
N PRO A 141 14.19 -10.84 38.11
CA PRO A 141 14.84 -10.33 39.31
C PRO A 141 16.29 -10.03 38.93
N LEU A 142 16.76 -8.82 39.23
CA LEU A 142 18.19 -8.51 39.10
C LEU A 142 18.96 -9.56 39.91
N PRO A 143 20.07 -10.10 39.37
CA PRO A 143 20.91 -11.01 40.16
C PRO A 143 21.32 -10.30 41.46
N PRO A 144 21.31 -11.00 42.61
CA PRO A 144 21.63 -10.40 43.89
C PRO A 144 23.02 -9.73 43.81
N GLU A 145 23.11 -8.57 44.46
CA GLU A 145 24.26 -7.66 44.46
C GLU A 145 25.58 -8.28 44.97
N SER A 146 25.54 -9.54 45.41
CA SER A 146 26.67 -10.32 45.93
C SER A 146 27.74 -10.69 44.90
N LEU A 147 27.53 -10.43 43.60
CA LEU A 147 28.53 -10.66 42.54
C LEU A 147 29.30 -9.40 42.11
N ARG A 148 29.13 -8.25 42.79
CA ARG A 148 30.05 -7.11 42.62
C ARG A 148 31.41 -7.43 43.24
N VAL A 149 32.25 -8.10 42.47
CA VAL A 149 33.68 -8.28 42.73
C VAL A 149 34.31 -6.92 43.06
N LYS A 150 34.82 -6.76 44.28
CA LYS A 150 35.61 -5.59 44.68
C LYS A 150 36.85 -5.49 43.77
N LYS A 151 36.96 -4.39 43.03
CA LYS A 151 38.22 -3.97 42.41
C LYS A 151 39.28 -3.78 43.52
N PRO A 152 40.50 -4.33 43.40
CA PRO A 152 41.56 -4.05 44.35
C PRO A 152 41.98 -2.58 44.25
N ALA A 153 42.25 -1.99 45.42
CA ALA A 153 42.54 -0.58 45.62
C ALA A 153 43.81 -0.15 44.87
N THR A 154 43.69 0.95 44.12
CA THR A 154 44.80 1.73 43.60
C THR A 154 45.42 2.52 44.75
N ASN A 155 46.72 2.36 45.00
CA ASN A 155 47.59 3.36 45.63
C ASN A 155 48.98 3.16 45.02
N PRO A 156 49.63 4.24 44.54
CA PRO A 156 50.39 5.05 45.49
C PRO A 156 50.42 6.55 45.15
N GLY A 157 50.48 7.38 46.19
CA GLY A 157 50.89 8.77 46.09
C GLY A 157 51.39 9.27 47.44
N THR A 158 52.72 9.49 47.51
CA THR A 158 53.44 10.52 48.29
C THR A 158 53.27 10.51 49.83
N ASP A 159 54.26 10.73 50.69
CA ASP A 159 55.46 11.56 50.59
C ASP A 159 56.43 11.23 51.76
N ALA A 160 57.62 11.83 51.68
CA ALA A 160 58.79 11.76 52.53
C ALA A 160 58.65 11.89 54.07
N GLU A 161 59.59 11.25 54.80
CA GLU A 161 60.34 11.78 55.97
C GLU A 161 61.69 11.02 56.04
N ARG A 162 62.86 11.63 55.79
CA ARG A 162 63.75 12.47 56.64
C ARG A 162 64.77 11.69 57.49
N TYR A 163 66.03 12.06 57.26
CA TYR A 163 67.25 12.02 58.10
C TYR A 163 67.80 10.69 58.61
#